data_AF-A0A382XA79-F1
#
_entry.id   AF-A0A382XA79-F1
#
_cell.length_a   1.000
_cell.length_b   1.000
_cell.length_c   1.000
_cell.angle_alpha   90.00
_cell.angle_beta   90.00
_cell.angle_gamma   90.00
#
_symmetry.space_group_name_H-M   'P 1'
#
loop_
_entity.id
_entity.type
_entity.pdbx_description
1 polymer ?
#
loop_
_entity_poly.entity_id
_entity_poly.type
_entity_poly.pdbx_seq_one_letter_code
_entity_poly.pdbx_strand_id
1 'polypeptide(L)'
;YSAFTYYTGFRVNSGEYKVMGLAPYGEAKYKDLIYEHLIDVKEDGSFKMNMDYFNYCSGLTMTSKKFHKLFNGHPRKPESKLTQKEMDLARSVQEVTEEIVMKMAVHVKKETGMKYLCLAGGVALNCVSNGKLSRSGLFDDIWIQPAAGDSGGAVGCALFTWYQYLNNPRMADNKCDFMQGAYLGPEFKNDSIESFLKKNGYSYQTLTDEELPEKIADIIAKEKVIGWFQGRMEFGPRALGARTIIGDARSPEMQKTMNLKIKYRESFRPFA
;
A
#
# COMPACT_ATOMS: atom_id res chain seq x y z
N TYR A 1 -4.89 8.29 10.15
CA TYR A 1 -4.45 8.27 8.74
C TYR A 1 -5.57 8.63 7.74
N SER A 2 -6.66 7.86 7.63
CA SER A 2 -7.72 8.09 6.61
C SER A 2 -8.41 9.46 6.67
N ALA A 3 -8.53 10.09 7.85
CA ALA A 3 -9.03 11.46 7.95
C ALA A 3 -8.14 12.48 7.21
N PHE A 4 -6.82 12.30 7.23
CA PHE A 4 -5.89 13.11 6.45
C PHE A 4 -5.94 12.76 4.96
N THR A 5 -6.14 11.48 4.59
CA THR A 5 -6.44 11.08 3.20
C THR A 5 -7.63 11.86 2.65
N TYR A 6 -8.73 11.90 3.40
CA TYR A 6 -9.91 12.67 3.04
C TYR A 6 -9.64 14.18 3.00
N TYR A 7 -8.95 14.71 4.02
CA TYR A 7 -8.71 16.14 4.15
C TYR A 7 -7.77 16.68 3.06
N THR A 8 -6.84 15.83 2.60
CA THR A 8 -6.02 16.04 1.40
C THR A 8 -6.75 15.57 0.13
N GLY A 9 -8.09 15.64 0.07
CA GLY A 9 -8.88 15.46 -1.16
C GLY A 9 -8.69 14.12 -1.89
N PHE A 10 -8.20 13.08 -1.21
CA PHE A 10 -8.06 11.74 -1.77
C PHE A 10 -9.19 10.83 -1.27
N ARG A 11 -9.51 9.82 -2.07
CA ARG A 11 -10.56 8.85 -1.74
C ARG A 11 -10.11 7.95 -0.59
N VAL A 12 -10.91 7.88 0.47
CA VAL A 12 -10.70 6.97 1.61
C VAL A 12 -10.78 5.51 1.15
N ASN A 13 -10.06 4.62 1.83
CA ASN A 13 -9.94 3.17 1.55
C ASN A 13 -9.28 2.82 0.21
N SER A 14 -8.73 3.80 -0.50
CA SER A 14 -8.11 3.63 -1.82
C SER A 14 -7.06 4.70 -2.14
N GLY A 15 -6.83 5.65 -1.24
CA GLY A 15 -6.04 6.85 -1.47
C GLY A 15 -4.95 7.06 -0.43
N GLU A 16 -4.89 6.22 0.59
CA GLU A 16 -3.95 6.28 1.69
C GLU A 16 -2.50 6.20 1.20
N TYR A 17 -2.24 5.36 0.19
CA TYR A 17 -0.92 5.28 -0.43
C TYR A 17 -0.54 6.58 -1.18
N LYS A 18 -1.50 7.41 -1.59
CA LYS A 18 -1.21 8.72 -2.20
C LYS A 18 -0.70 9.69 -1.15
N VAL A 19 -1.29 9.68 0.06
CA VAL A 19 -0.77 10.46 1.20
C VAL A 19 0.65 10.00 1.52
N MET A 20 0.88 8.69 1.54
CA MET A 20 2.21 8.12 1.79
C MET A 20 3.23 8.58 0.73
N GLY A 21 2.84 8.58 -0.55
CA GLY A 21 3.68 9.06 -1.65
C GLY A 21 3.84 10.58 -1.69
N LEU A 22 2.95 11.34 -1.04
CA LEU A 22 3.02 12.80 -0.95
C LEU A 22 3.94 13.24 0.20
N ALA A 23 4.05 12.43 1.26
CA ALA A 23 4.83 12.74 2.47
C ALA A 23 6.29 13.15 2.23
N PRO A 24 7.06 12.59 1.26
CA PRO A 24 8.43 13.02 1.00
C PRO A 24 8.58 14.46 0.48
N TYR A 25 7.50 15.10 0.04
CA TYR A 25 7.51 16.47 -0.51
C TYR A 25 7.12 17.54 0.51
N GLY A 26 6.86 17.14 1.76
CA GLY A 26 6.42 18.03 2.83
C GLY A 26 7.35 18.06 4.02
N GLU A 27 7.10 19.03 4.89
CA GLU A 27 7.75 19.19 6.20
C GLU A 27 6.77 18.80 7.32
N ALA A 28 7.27 18.24 8.42
CA ALA A 28 6.44 17.72 9.53
C ALA A 28 5.84 18.82 10.44
N LYS A 29 5.42 19.95 9.87
CA LYS A 29 4.99 21.16 10.59
C LYS A 29 3.78 20.97 11.50
N TYR A 30 2.95 19.97 11.21
CA TYR A 30 1.69 19.74 11.91
C TYR A 30 1.76 18.59 12.90
N LYS A 31 2.93 17.96 13.07
CA LYS A 31 3.13 16.81 13.96
C LYS A 31 2.72 17.14 15.40
N ASP A 32 3.21 18.25 15.94
CA ASP A 32 2.91 18.66 17.31
C ASP A 32 1.42 18.93 17.51
N LEU A 33 0.77 19.61 16.56
CA LEU A 33 -0.68 19.85 16.59
C LEU A 33 -1.49 18.54 16.55
N ILE A 34 -1.00 17.51 15.85
CA ILE A 34 -1.64 16.20 15.82
C ILE A 34 -1.59 15.57 17.22
N TYR A 35 -0.42 15.55 17.86
CA TYR A 35 -0.26 15.01 19.22
C TYR A 35 -0.99 15.83 20.28
N GLU A 36 -1.02 17.15 20.15
CA GLU A 36 -1.67 18.03 21.13
C GLU A 36 -3.20 17.89 21.11
N HIS A 37 -3.79 17.76 19.91
CA HIS A 37 -5.24 17.88 19.76
C HIS A 37 -5.97 16.62 19.31
N LEU A 38 -5.37 15.82 18.42
CA LEU A 38 -6.07 14.74 17.73
C LEU A 38 -5.92 13.38 18.41
N ILE A 39 -4.77 13.12 19.02
CA ILE A 39 -4.43 11.79 19.51
C ILE A 39 -3.55 11.85 20.75
N ASP A 40 -3.97 11.13 21.79
CA ASP A 40 -3.21 10.90 23.01
C ASP A 40 -2.55 9.52 22.91
N VAL A 41 -1.24 9.49 22.69
CA VAL A 41 -0.44 8.26 22.48
C VAL A 41 0.37 7.95 23.73
N LYS A 42 0.26 6.72 24.23
CA LYS A 42 0.96 6.23 25.41
C LYS A 42 2.31 5.61 25.05
N GLU A 43 3.11 5.30 26.07
CA GLU A 43 4.45 4.74 25.89
C GLU A 43 4.43 3.37 25.19
N ASP A 44 3.42 2.55 25.47
CA ASP A 44 3.19 1.24 24.86
C ASP A 44 2.63 1.31 23.42
N GLY A 45 2.39 2.52 22.91
CA GLY A 45 1.80 2.75 21.60
C GLY A 45 0.28 2.61 21.57
N SER A 46 -0.38 2.25 22.67
CA SER A 46 -1.83 2.42 22.79
C SER A 46 -2.18 3.90 22.68
N PHE A 47 -3.36 4.19 22.14
CA PHE A 47 -3.76 5.58 21.95
C PHE A 47 -5.26 5.77 22.03
N LYS A 48 -5.65 7.01 22.35
CA LYS A 48 -7.03 7.48 22.29
C LYS A 48 -7.13 8.63 21.31
N MET A 49 -8.08 8.55 20.39
CA MET A 49 -8.37 9.65 19.48
C MET A 49 -9.36 10.63 20.10
N ASN A 50 -9.14 11.92 19.87
CA ASN A 50 -10.08 12.97 20.25
C ASN A 50 -11.19 13.09 19.20
N MET A 51 -12.31 12.44 19.48
CA MET A 51 -13.43 12.29 18.52
C MET A 51 -14.10 13.60 18.13
N ASP A 52 -13.91 14.69 18.89
CA ASP A 52 -14.40 16.03 18.56
C ASP A 52 -13.90 16.57 17.19
N TYR A 53 -12.74 16.07 16.74
CA TYR A 53 -12.12 16.46 15.48
C TYR A 53 -12.53 15.56 14.31
N PHE A 54 -13.27 14.49 14.58
CA PHE A 54 -13.66 13.50 13.58
C PHE A 54 -15.18 13.44 13.45
N ASN A 55 -15.65 13.03 12.28
CA ASN A 55 -17.10 12.97 12.01
C ASN A 55 -17.53 11.62 11.40
N TYR A 56 -16.60 10.67 11.21
CA TYR A 56 -16.88 9.41 10.52
C TYR A 56 -17.77 8.42 11.32
N CYS A 57 -17.91 8.61 12.63
CA CYS A 57 -18.78 7.77 13.46
C CYS A 57 -20.27 8.18 13.38
N SER A 58 -20.55 9.43 13.01
CA SER A 58 -21.90 10.02 13.13
C SER A 58 -22.36 10.78 11.89
N GLY A 59 -21.48 11.03 10.93
CA GLY A 59 -21.76 11.83 9.75
C GLY A 59 -21.19 11.24 8.47
N LEU A 60 -21.38 11.96 7.37
CA LEU A 60 -21.00 11.53 6.02
C LEU A 60 -19.57 11.99 5.63
N THR A 61 -18.82 12.58 6.55
CA THR A 61 -17.47 13.13 6.31
C THR A 61 -16.46 12.59 7.32
N MET A 62 -15.17 12.59 6.99
CA MET A 62 -14.15 12.10 7.93
C MET A 62 -13.78 13.10 9.02
N THR A 63 -13.83 14.40 8.71
CA THR A 63 -13.29 15.49 9.56
C THR A 63 -14.38 16.46 9.99
N SER A 64 -14.33 16.93 11.23
CA SER A 64 -15.27 17.91 11.79
C SER A 64 -14.87 19.37 11.51
N LYS A 65 -15.73 20.33 11.87
CA LYS A 65 -15.41 21.77 11.81
C LYS A 65 -14.21 22.14 12.71
N LYS A 66 -14.00 21.44 13.83
CA LYS A 66 -12.83 21.67 14.71
C LYS A 66 -11.53 21.28 14.01
N PHE A 67 -11.54 20.18 13.24
CA PHE A 67 -10.40 19.78 12.38
C PHE A 67 -10.10 20.84 11.33
N HIS A 68 -11.14 21.41 10.72
CA HIS A 68 -10.98 22.46 9.69
C HIS A 68 -10.35 23.72 10.28
N LYS A 69 -10.79 24.11 11.49
CA LYS A 69 -10.19 25.22 12.22
C LYS A 69 -8.73 24.92 12.60
N LEU A 70 -8.44 23.72 13.10
CA LEU A 70 -7.11 23.32 13.53
C LEU A 70 -6.07 23.42 12.40
N PHE A 71 -6.44 23.01 11.19
CA PHE A 71 -5.54 23.06 10.03
C PHE A 71 -5.82 24.23 9.09
N ASN A 72 -6.49 25.28 9.56
CA ASN A 72 -6.73 26.52 8.80
C ASN A 72 -7.31 26.29 7.38
N GLY A 73 -8.44 25.60 7.28
CA GLY A 73 -9.21 25.52 6.03
C GLY A 73 -10.16 24.34 5.91
N HIS A 74 -10.82 24.23 4.77
CA HIS A 74 -11.65 23.07 4.43
C HIS A 74 -10.82 21.96 3.78
N PRO A 75 -11.34 20.71 3.73
CA PRO A 75 -10.75 19.64 2.96
C PRO A 75 -10.48 20.08 1.53
N ARG A 76 -9.34 19.68 0.97
CA ARG A 76 -9.03 19.93 -0.44
C ARG A 76 -10.11 19.29 -1.31
N LYS A 77 -10.56 20.00 -2.35
CA LYS A 77 -11.43 19.40 -3.36
C LYS A 77 -10.67 18.29 -4.11
N PRO A 78 -11.33 17.17 -4.44
CA PRO A 78 -10.73 16.15 -5.29
C PRO A 78 -10.22 16.76 -6.60
N GLU A 79 -9.12 16.23 -7.11
CA GLU A 79 -8.53 16.61 -8.41
C GLU A 79 -8.12 18.09 -8.56
N SER A 80 -8.20 18.89 -7.50
CA SER A 80 -7.63 20.24 -7.48
C SER A 80 -6.12 20.21 -7.26
N LYS A 81 -5.45 21.31 -7.62
CA LYS A 81 -4.00 21.48 -7.43
C LYS A 81 -3.58 21.22 -5.98
N LEU A 82 -2.53 20.41 -5.82
CA LEU A 82 -1.85 20.19 -4.53
C LEU A 82 -1.00 21.40 -4.16
N THR A 83 -1.01 21.75 -2.88
CA THR A 83 -0.19 22.82 -2.31
C THR A 83 0.77 22.27 -1.26
N GLN A 84 1.71 23.11 -0.81
CA GLN A 84 2.64 22.75 0.26
C GLN A 84 1.90 22.33 1.54
N LYS A 85 0.71 22.89 1.80
CA LYS A 85 -0.11 22.53 2.95
C LYS A 85 -0.46 21.04 2.96
N GLU A 86 -0.92 20.48 1.84
CA GLU A 86 -1.26 19.05 1.77
C GLU A 86 -0.03 18.16 1.90
N MET A 87 1.12 18.62 1.38
CA MET A 87 2.39 17.92 1.53
C MET A 87 2.84 17.89 2.99
N ASP A 88 2.81 19.03 3.67
CA ASP A 88 3.18 19.16 5.09
C ASP A 88 2.23 18.34 5.99
N LEU A 89 0.92 18.32 5.68
CA LEU A 89 -0.06 17.46 6.36
C LEU A 89 0.25 15.97 6.16
N ALA A 90 0.58 15.57 4.92
CA ALA A 90 0.95 14.20 4.59
C ALA A 90 2.23 13.76 5.30
N ARG A 91 3.27 14.62 5.33
CA ARG A 91 4.51 14.37 6.07
C ARG A 91 4.24 14.20 7.55
N SER A 92 3.46 15.12 8.14
CA SER A 92 3.18 15.12 9.57
C SER A 92 2.42 13.86 10.02
N VAL A 93 1.34 13.47 9.32
CA VAL A 93 0.59 12.26 9.68
C VAL A 93 1.41 10.98 9.44
N GLN A 94 2.28 10.98 8.43
CA GLN A 94 3.16 9.86 8.15
C GLN A 94 4.15 9.64 9.30
N GLU A 95 4.82 10.69 9.79
CA GLU A 95 5.73 10.58 10.94
C GLU A 95 5.01 10.13 12.22
N VAL A 96 3.85 10.72 12.53
CA VAL A 96 3.04 10.30 13.70
C VAL A 96 2.68 8.82 13.61
N THR A 97 2.32 8.33 12.42
CA THR A 97 1.96 6.92 12.21
C THR A 97 3.16 6.01 12.41
N GLU A 98 4.32 6.38 11.87
CA GLU A 98 5.57 5.63 12.03
C GLU A 98 6.00 5.51 13.49
N GLU A 99 5.88 6.60 14.27
CA GLU A 99 6.22 6.62 15.69
C GLU A 99 5.30 5.75 16.53
N ILE A 100 3.99 5.79 16.25
CA ILE A 100 3.01 4.93 16.94
C ILE A 100 3.28 3.45 16.61
N VAL A 101 3.50 3.12 15.33
CA VAL A 101 3.83 1.74 14.91
C VAL A 101 5.10 1.25 15.61
N MET A 102 6.12 2.09 15.73
CA MET A 102 7.33 1.71 16.47
C MET A 102 7.06 1.49 17.96
N LYS A 103 6.31 2.37 18.63
CA LYS A 103 5.97 2.19 20.05
C LYS A 103 5.24 0.87 20.29
N MET A 104 4.24 0.56 19.46
CA MET A 104 3.52 -0.71 19.52
C MET A 104 4.45 -1.91 19.31
N ALA A 105 5.36 -1.84 18.35
CA ALA A 105 6.30 -2.91 18.07
C ALA A 105 7.28 -3.15 19.23
N VAL A 106 7.81 -2.07 19.84
CA VAL A 106 8.68 -2.16 21.04
C VAL A 106 7.92 -2.79 22.20
N HIS A 107 6.67 -2.37 22.42
CA HIS A 107 5.83 -2.93 23.47
C HIS A 107 5.60 -4.43 23.26
N VAL A 108 5.15 -4.85 22.08
CA VAL A 108 4.92 -6.28 21.78
C VAL A 108 6.21 -7.11 21.91
N LYS A 109 7.37 -6.57 21.51
CA LYS A 109 8.66 -7.24 21.72
C LYS A 109 8.94 -7.47 23.20
N LYS A 110 8.71 -6.47 24.03
CA LYS A 110 8.91 -6.53 25.49
C LYS A 110 7.97 -7.55 26.15
N GLU A 111 6.69 -7.53 25.78
CA GLU A 111 5.67 -8.40 26.39
C GLU A 111 5.83 -9.87 25.97
N THR A 112 6.20 -10.13 24.72
CA THR A 112 6.19 -11.50 24.17
C THR A 112 7.57 -12.15 24.11
N GLY A 113 8.65 -11.36 24.09
CA GLY A 113 10.01 -11.83 23.84
C GLY A 113 10.21 -12.47 22.45
N MET A 114 9.22 -12.38 21.55
CA MET A 114 9.24 -13.09 20.27
C MET A 114 10.30 -12.52 19.32
N LYS A 115 10.92 -13.42 18.55
CA LYS A 115 11.96 -13.07 17.58
C LYS A 115 11.40 -12.49 16.29
N TYR A 116 10.22 -12.93 15.89
CA TYR A 116 9.59 -12.58 14.62
C TYR A 116 8.29 -11.82 14.84
N LEU A 117 8.01 -10.86 13.96
CA LEU A 117 6.77 -10.07 13.99
C LEU A 117 5.91 -10.33 12.76
N CYS A 118 4.64 -10.66 12.97
CA CYS A 118 3.66 -10.77 11.90
C CYS A 118 2.77 -9.53 11.86
N LEU A 119 2.56 -8.95 10.67
CA LEU A 119 1.76 -7.75 10.47
C LEU A 119 0.59 -8.00 9.51
N ALA A 120 -0.57 -7.52 9.91
CA ALA A 120 -1.80 -7.45 9.12
C ALA A 120 -2.61 -6.21 9.51
N GLY A 121 -3.72 -5.96 8.81
CA GLY A 121 -4.51 -4.74 8.91
C GLY A 121 -4.08 -3.68 7.88
N GLY A 122 -5.01 -2.79 7.49
CA GLY A 122 -4.76 -1.82 6.41
C GLY A 122 -3.53 -0.91 6.63
N VAL A 123 -3.18 -0.61 7.88
CA VAL A 123 -1.97 0.18 8.22
C VAL A 123 -0.69 -0.58 7.90
N ALA A 124 -0.69 -1.92 7.95
CA ALA A 124 0.46 -2.74 7.58
C ALA A 124 0.79 -2.67 6.08
N LEU A 125 -0.01 -2.00 5.25
CA LEU A 125 0.34 -1.67 3.86
C LEU A 125 1.19 -0.38 3.73
N ASN A 126 1.49 0.30 4.85
CA ASN A 126 2.39 1.45 4.89
C ASN A 126 3.85 0.98 4.82
N CYS A 127 4.37 0.86 3.59
CA CYS A 127 5.73 0.35 3.36
C CYS A 127 6.83 1.24 3.95
N VAL A 128 6.57 2.53 4.18
CA VAL A 128 7.53 3.43 4.83
C VAL A 128 7.69 3.07 6.30
N SER A 129 6.57 2.86 7.02
CA SER A 129 6.57 2.37 8.41
C SER A 129 7.21 1.00 8.52
N ASN A 130 6.83 0.07 7.63
CA ASN A 130 7.39 -1.28 7.60
C ASN A 130 8.89 -1.27 7.32
N GLY A 131 9.36 -0.39 6.43
CA GLY A 131 10.78 -0.25 6.12
C GLY A 131 11.58 0.25 7.32
N LYS A 132 11.05 1.21 8.09
CA LYS A 132 11.68 1.65 9.35
C LYS A 132 11.73 0.52 10.37
N LEU A 133 10.63 -0.22 10.54
CA LEU A 133 10.54 -1.33 11.48
C LEU A 133 11.49 -2.48 11.11
N SER A 134 11.53 -2.88 9.84
CA SER A 134 12.47 -3.90 9.33
C SER A 134 13.93 -3.52 9.59
N ARG A 135 14.30 -2.25 9.37
CA ARG A 135 15.66 -1.76 9.61
C ARG A 135 15.99 -1.47 11.08
N SER A 136 15.02 -1.54 11.98
CA SER A 136 15.23 -1.21 13.40
C SER A 136 16.05 -2.25 14.16
N GLY A 137 16.13 -3.49 13.64
CA GLY A 137 16.75 -4.61 14.34
C GLY A 137 15.99 -5.10 15.58
N LEU A 138 14.74 -4.64 15.79
CA LEU A 138 13.91 -5.04 16.93
C LEU A 138 13.46 -6.51 16.86
N PHE A 139 13.29 -7.01 15.64
CA PHE A 139 12.93 -8.39 15.31
C PHE A 139 13.95 -8.96 14.34
N ASP A 140 14.17 -10.26 14.42
CA ASP A 140 15.07 -10.99 13.52
C ASP A 140 14.53 -10.96 12.08
N ASP A 141 13.20 -11.03 11.95
CA ASP A 141 12.50 -10.86 10.68
C ASP A 141 11.04 -10.39 10.90
N ILE A 142 10.44 -9.83 9.86
CA ILE A 142 9.04 -9.43 9.83
C ILE A 142 8.31 -10.08 8.66
N TRP A 143 7.12 -10.64 8.92
CA TRP A 143 6.24 -11.15 7.87
C TRP A 143 5.00 -10.27 7.74
N ILE A 144 4.68 -9.85 6.52
CA ILE A 144 3.58 -8.92 6.25
C ILE A 144 2.64 -9.58 5.25
N GLN A 145 1.37 -9.71 5.60
CA GLN A 145 0.39 -10.32 4.70
C GLN A 145 0.23 -9.46 3.43
N PRO A 146 0.46 -9.98 2.20
CA PRO A 146 0.35 -9.17 0.97
C PRO A 146 -1.04 -8.54 0.77
N ALA A 147 -2.09 -9.22 1.22
CA ALA A 147 -3.45 -8.68 1.31
C ALA A 147 -3.79 -8.23 2.74
N ALA A 148 -2.92 -7.47 3.40
CA ALA A 148 -3.08 -7.10 4.81
C ALA A 148 -4.36 -6.31 5.15
N GLY A 149 -4.96 -5.62 4.17
CA GLY A 149 -6.27 -4.98 4.37
C GLY A 149 -7.42 -5.99 4.52
N ASP A 150 -8.65 -5.50 4.50
CA ASP A 150 -9.85 -6.32 4.74
C ASP A 150 -10.00 -7.49 3.75
N SER A 151 -9.42 -7.39 2.55
CA SER A 151 -9.40 -8.49 1.58
C SER A 151 -8.73 -9.77 2.13
N GLY A 152 -7.73 -9.63 3.01
CA GLY A 152 -7.08 -10.77 3.67
C GLY A 152 -7.92 -11.43 4.76
N GLY A 153 -9.01 -10.80 5.20
CA GLY A 153 -9.89 -11.33 6.25
C GLY A 153 -10.48 -12.69 5.90
N ALA A 154 -10.83 -12.92 4.64
CA ALA A 154 -11.34 -14.22 4.17
C ALA A 154 -10.34 -15.36 4.41
N VAL A 155 -9.05 -15.12 4.14
CA VAL A 155 -7.97 -16.07 4.41
C VAL A 155 -7.80 -16.26 5.92
N GLY A 156 -7.84 -15.18 6.70
CA GLY A 156 -7.80 -15.25 8.16
C GLY A 156 -8.89 -16.14 8.75
N CYS A 157 -10.15 -15.97 8.31
CA CYS A 157 -11.28 -16.79 8.75
C CYS A 157 -11.11 -18.26 8.40
N ALA A 158 -10.65 -18.56 7.18
CA ALA A 158 -10.40 -19.94 6.74
C ALA A 158 -9.29 -20.61 7.57
N LEU A 159 -8.16 -19.92 7.77
CA LEU A 159 -7.03 -20.45 8.56
C LEU A 159 -7.38 -20.61 10.04
N PHE A 160 -8.13 -19.65 10.62
CA PHE A 160 -8.61 -19.76 11.99
C PHE A 160 -9.55 -20.96 12.16
N THR A 161 -10.51 -21.11 11.25
CA THR A 161 -11.45 -22.24 11.30
C THR A 161 -10.69 -23.56 11.18
N TRP A 162 -9.76 -23.67 10.24
CA TRP A 162 -9.03 -24.89 9.97
C TRP A 162 -8.10 -25.29 11.14
N TYR A 163 -7.30 -24.36 11.65
CA TYR A 163 -6.26 -24.67 12.64
C TYR A 163 -6.70 -24.49 14.10
N GLN A 164 -7.62 -23.57 14.40
CA GLN A 164 -8.03 -23.26 15.78
C GLN A 164 -9.38 -23.86 16.13
N TYR A 165 -10.36 -23.78 15.23
CA TYR A 165 -11.70 -24.32 15.51
C TYR A 165 -11.77 -25.83 15.30
N LEU A 166 -11.21 -26.34 14.20
CA LEU A 166 -11.21 -27.76 13.85
C LEU A 166 -9.99 -28.52 14.41
N ASN A 167 -9.04 -27.83 15.04
CA ASN A 167 -7.81 -28.41 15.60
C ASN A 167 -6.99 -29.26 14.60
N ASN A 168 -7.05 -28.96 13.30
CA ASN A 168 -6.21 -29.65 12.32
C ASN A 168 -4.73 -29.30 12.54
N PRO A 169 -3.80 -30.22 12.27
CA PRO A 169 -2.38 -29.96 12.42
C PRO A 169 -1.89 -28.91 11.42
N ARG A 170 -1.05 -27.98 11.88
CA ARG A 170 -0.31 -27.05 11.02
C ARG A 170 1.04 -27.66 10.66
N MET A 171 1.29 -27.82 9.36
CA MET A 171 2.62 -28.15 8.85
C MET A 171 3.30 -26.87 8.37
N ALA A 172 4.43 -26.53 8.98
CA ALA A 172 5.27 -25.42 8.56
C ALA A 172 6.74 -25.84 8.70
N ASP A 173 7.54 -25.59 7.67
CA ASP A 173 8.96 -25.91 7.63
C ASP A 173 9.86 -24.75 8.11
N ASN A 174 9.23 -23.62 8.49
CA ASN A 174 9.87 -22.36 8.84
C ASN A 174 10.83 -21.82 7.78
N LYS A 175 10.63 -22.19 6.51
CA LYS A 175 11.43 -21.71 5.36
C LYS A 175 10.55 -21.07 4.31
N CYS A 176 9.41 -21.66 4.01
CA CYS A 176 8.48 -21.17 3.00
C CYS A 176 7.11 -20.91 3.58
N ASP A 177 6.39 -19.97 2.98
CA ASP A 177 4.95 -19.82 3.19
C ASP A 177 4.15 -20.50 2.07
N PHE A 178 2.84 -20.64 2.29
CA PHE A 178 1.91 -21.18 1.30
C PHE A 178 1.30 -20.11 0.40
N MET A 179 1.77 -18.85 0.45
CA MET A 179 1.19 -17.75 -0.32
C MET A 179 1.61 -17.79 -1.79
N GLN A 180 2.63 -18.58 -2.16
CA GLN A 180 3.10 -18.72 -3.55
C GLN A 180 3.37 -17.36 -4.21
N GLY A 181 4.11 -16.48 -3.54
CA GLY A 181 4.36 -15.11 -4.04
C GLY A 181 3.11 -14.23 -4.14
N ALA A 182 2.01 -14.63 -3.48
CA ALA A 182 0.67 -14.10 -3.60
C ALA A 182 -0.02 -14.35 -4.95
N TYR A 183 0.47 -15.23 -5.84
CA TYR A 183 -0.17 -15.55 -7.11
C TYR A 183 -1.36 -16.52 -6.94
N LEU A 184 -2.37 -16.11 -6.16
CA LEU A 184 -3.52 -16.96 -5.78
C LEU A 184 -4.75 -16.74 -6.66
N GLY A 185 -4.75 -15.72 -7.51
CA GLY A 185 -5.84 -15.39 -8.42
C GLY A 185 -5.95 -16.31 -9.64
N PRO A 186 -6.85 -15.97 -10.58
CA PRO A 186 -7.04 -16.74 -11.81
C PRO A 186 -5.86 -16.62 -12.77
N GLU A 187 -5.68 -17.65 -13.58
CA GLU A 187 -4.76 -17.72 -14.72
C GLU A 187 -5.56 -17.95 -16.01
N PHE A 188 -5.00 -17.49 -17.13
CA PHE A 188 -5.62 -17.59 -18.45
C PHE A 188 -4.68 -18.35 -19.40
N LYS A 189 -5.21 -19.36 -20.09
CA LYS A 189 -4.45 -20.14 -21.07
C LYS A 189 -4.22 -19.34 -22.35
N ASN A 190 -3.10 -19.57 -23.01
CA ASN A 190 -2.74 -18.91 -24.27
C ASN A 190 -3.81 -19.06 -25.35
N ASP A 191 -4.44 -20.23 -25.49
CA ASP A 191 -5.53 -20.46 -26.47
C ASP A 191 -6.72 -19.51 -26.26
N SER A 192 -7.04 -19.20 -24.99
CA SER A 192 -8.12 -18.26 -24.65
C SER A 192 -7.73 -16.83 -24.99
N ILE A 193 -6.48 -16.46 -24.75
CA ILE A 193 -5.91 -15.14 -25.10
C ILE A 193 -5.88 -14.98 -26.62
N GLU A 194 -5.39 -15.98 -27.35
CA GLU A 194 -5.31 -15.96 -28.81
C GLU A 194 -6.71 -15.85 -29.44
N SER A 195 -7.66 -16.63 -28.93
CA SER A 195 -9.06 -16.57 -29.37
C SER A 195 -9.66 -15.18 -29.17
N PHE A 196 -9.36 -14.52 -28.04
CA PHE A 196 -9.77 -13.14 -27.78
C PHE A 196 -9.13 -12.16 -28.76
N LEU A 197 -7.83 -12.29 -29.06
CA LEU A 197 -7.13 -11.41 -30.00
C LEU A 197 -7.68 -11.54 -31.42
N LYS A 198 -7.85 -12.79 -31.91
CA LYS A 198 -8.43 -13.08 -33.23
C LYS A 198 -9.85 -12.53 -33.35
N LYS A 199 -10.70 -12.80 -32.35
CA LYS A 199 -12.11 -12.35 -32.34
C LYS A 199 -12.25 -10.83 -32.43
N ASN A 200 -11.33 -10.09 -31.81
CA ASN A 200 -11.36 -8.62 -31.81
C ASN A 200 -10.50 -7.99 -32.92
N GLY A 201 -9.88 -8.79 -33.80
CA GLY A 201 -9.08 -8.30 -34.92
C GLY A 201 -7.79 -7.58 -34.51
N TYR A 202 -7.23 -7.90 -33.33
CA TYR A 202 -5.97 -7.30 -32.89
C TYR A 202 -4.77 -7.99 -33.56
N SER A 203 -3.80 -7.20 -34.02
CA SER A 203 -2.52 -7.72 -34.49
C SER A 203 -1.66 -8.19 -33.31
N TYR A 204 -1.07 -9.37 -33.43
CA TYR A 204 -0.19 -9.94 -32.40
C TYR A 204 0.92 -10.78 -33.02
N GLN A 205 1.95 -11.05 -32.22
CA GLN A 205 3.03 -11.98 -32.52
C GLN A 205 3.14 -12.97 -31.37
N THR A 206 3.32 -14.25 -31.70
CA THR A 206 3.66 -15.28 -30.72
C THR A 206 5.17 -15.31 -30.53
N LEU A 207 5.61 -15.35 -29.27
CA LEU A 207 7.01 -15.50 -28.89
C LEU A 207 7.15 -16.80 -28.10
N THR A 208 8.28 -17.48 -28.28
CA THR A 208 8.70 -18.61 -27.43
C THR A 208 9.25 -18.11 -26.09
N ASP A 209 9.36 -19.00 -25.12
CA ASP A 209 9.91 -18.68 -23.80
C ASP A 209 11.39 -18.26 -23.90
N GLU A 210 12.11 -18.76 -24.91
CA GLU A 210 13.49 -18.39 -25.19
C GLU A 210 13.64 -16.99 -25.82
N GLU A 211 12.69 -16.58 -26.67
CA GLU A 211 12.71 -15.27 -27.33
C GLU A 211 12.22 -14.12 -26.43
N LEU A 212 11.37 -14.45 -25.45
CA LEU A 212 10.69 -13.46 -24.62
C LEU A 212 11.65 -12.55 -23.83
N PRO A 213 12.68 -13.07 -23.12
CA PRO A 213 13.57 -12.22 -22.32
C PRO A 213 14.31 -11.19 -23.16
N GLU A 214 14.88 -11.59 -24.30
CA GLU A 214 15.63 -10.70 -25.20
C GLU A 214 14.69 -9.63 -25.77
N LYS A 215 13.51 -10.03 -26.27
CA LYS A 215 12.54 -9.10 -26.84
C LYS A 215 12.08 -8.05 -25.83
N ILE A 216 11.78 -8.48 -24.61
CA ILE A 216 11.29 -7.59 -23.55
C ILE A 216 12.40 -6.66 -23.06
N ALA A 217 13.62 -7.15 -22.89
CA ALA A 217 14.77 -6.33 -22.55
C ALA A 217 15.01 -5.23 -23.61
N ASP A 218 14.89 -5.57 -24.89
CA ASP A 218 14.99 -4.64 -26.01
C ASP A 218 13.93 -3.53 -25.97
N ILE A 219 12.69 -3.89 -25.62
CA ILE A 219 11.57 -2.95 -25.52
C ILE A 219 11.77 -2.02 -24.31
N ILE A 220 12.23 -2.55 -23.18
CA ILE A 220 12.60 -1.77 -21.99
C ILE A 220 13.74 -0.82 -22.33
N ALA A 221 14.80 -1.28 -22.99
CA ALA A 221 15.96 -0.47 -23.35
C ALA A 221 15.63 0.68 -24.33
N LYS A 222 14.55 0.53 -25.09
CA LYS A 222 13.98 1.57 -25.97
C LYS A 222 12.99 2.50 -25.24
N GLU A 223 12.99 2.47 -23.90
CA GLU A 223 12.13 3.25 -23.01
C GLU A 223 10.63 3.14 -23.34
N LYS A 224 10.19 1.96 -23.80
CA LYS A 224 8.77 1.70 -24.02
C LYS A 224 8.11 1.21 -22.73
N VAL A 225 6.81 1.47 -22.64
CA VAL A 225 5.96 0.97 -21.54
C VAL A 225 5.33 -0.35 -21.97
N ILE A 226 5.44 -1.38 -21.14
CA ILE A 226 4.95 -2.73 -21.43
C ILE A 226 3.80 -3.05 -20.49
N GLY A 227 2.65 -3.45 -21.04
CA GLY A 227 1.61 -4.14 -20.29
C GLY A 227 1.97 -5.61 -20.15
N TRP A 228 2.15 -6.07 -18.93
CA TRP A 228 2.56 -7.44 -18.61
C TRP A 228 1.41 -8.20 -17.97
N PHE A 229 0.99 -9.28 -18.64
CA PHE A 229 -0.12 -10.14 -18.25
C PHE A 229 0.33 -11.59 -18.37
N GLN A 230 0.69 -12.22 -17.25
CA GLN A 230 1.20 -13.59 -17.23
C GLN A 230 0.73 -14.34 -15.99
N GLY A 231 0.48 -15.65 -16.13
CA GLY A 231 0.23 -16.55 -15.01
C GLY A 231 -0.96 -16.16 -14.12
N ARG A 232 -0.92 -16.66 -12.88
CA ARG A 232 -1.94 -16.37 -11.86
C ARG A 232 -1.84 -14.92 -11.38
N MET A 233 -3.00 -14.28 -11.23
CA MET A 233 -3.08 -12.91 -10.71
C MET A 233 -2.64 -12.82 -9.23
N GLU A 234 -1.97 -11.72 -8.89
CA GLU A 234 -1.53 -11.41 -7.53
C GLU A 234 -2.72 -11.13 -6.59
N PHE A 235 -2.62 -11.57 -5.35
CA PHE A 235 -3.56 -11.30 -4.28
C PHE A 235 -3.06 -10.17 -3.39
N GLY A 236 -3.73 -9.02 -3.48
CA GLY A 236 -3.39 -7.82 -2.75
C GLY A 236 -3.36 -6.59 -3.67
N PRO A 237 -3.01 -5.42 -3.13
CA PRO A 237 -3.10 -4.15 -3.85
C PRO A 237 -1.87 -3.85 -4.73
N ARG A 238 -0.85 -4.73 -4.73
CA ARG A 238 0.40 -4.53 -5.46
C ARG A 238 0.48 -5.50 -6.63
N ALA A 239 0.87 -4.97 -7.79
CA ALA A 239 1.31 -5.79 -8.90
C ALA A 239 2.73 -6.28 -8.61
N LEU A 240 2.97 -7.58 -8.81
CA LEU A 240 4.22 -8.28 -8.51
C LEU A 240 4.70 -9.07 -9.73
N GLY A 241 4.44 -8.58 -10.94
CA GLY A 241 4.94 -9.20 -12.18
C GLY A 241 3.97 -10.15 -12.88
N ALA A 242 2.71 -10.28 -12.45
CA ALA A 242 1.68 -11.02 -13.20
C ALA A 242 0.65 -10.09 -13.86
N ARG A 243 0.30 -8.95 -13.25
CA ARG A 243 -0.60 -7.92 -13.81
C ARG A 243 0.04 -6.53 -13.70
N THR A 244 1.14 -6.35 -14.42
CA THR A 244 2.08 -5.24 -14.19
C THR A 244 2.19 -4.33 -15.40
N ILE A 245 2.49 -3.06 -15.17
CA ILE A 245 2.97 -2.16 -16.21
C ILE A 245 4.45 -1.95 -15.95
N ILE A 246 5.30 -2.41 -16.86
CA ILE A 246 6.75 -2.36 -16.77
C ILE A 246 7.26 -1.14 -17.56
N GLY A 247 8.29 -0.49 -17.03
CA GLY A 247 9.01 0.59 -17.70
C GLY A 247 10.49 0.54 -17.35
N ASP A 248 11.31 1.27 -18.10
CA ASP A 248 12.76 1.36 -17.83
C ASP A 248 13.04 2.14 -16.55
N ALA A 249 13.63 1.47 -15.57
CA ALA A 249 14.01 2.07 -14.28
C ALA A 249 15.19 3.05 -14.40
N ARG A 250 15.93 3.05 -15.51
CA ARG A 250 17.09 3.93 -15.74
C ARG A 250 16.68 5.27 -16.35
N SER A 251 15.50 5.34 -16.96
CA SER A 251 15.04 6.53 -17.66
C SER A 251 14.44 7.55 -16.68
N PRO A 252 14.99 8.78 -16.61
CA PRO A 252 14.43 9.84 -15.76
C PRO A 252 13.04 10.30 -16.24
N GLU A 253 12.71 10.09 -17.53
CA GLU A 253 11.44 10.50 -18.12
C GLU A 253 10.35 9.42 -18.00
N MET A 254 10.70 8.18 -17.66
CA MET A 254 9.75 7.07 -17.57
C MET A 254 8.67 7.31 -16.51
N GLN A 255 9.04 7.81 -15.33
CA GLN A 255 8.09 8.15 -14.27
C GLN A 255 7.01 9.12 -14.78
N LYS A 256 7.44 10.19 -15.45
CA LYS A 256 6.56 11.21 -16.01
C LYS A 256 5.69 10.64 -17.12
N THR A 257 6.27 9.84 -18.02
CA THR A 257 5.56 9.18 -19.12
C THR A 257 4.46 8.26 -18.59
N MET A 258 4.77 7.39 -17.63
CA MET A 258 3.80 6.46 -17.06
C MET A 258 2.69 7.18 -16.27
N ASN A 259 3.04 8.20 -15.47
CA ASN A 259 2.05 8.93 -14.67
C ASN A 259 1.12 9.78 -15.56
N LEU A 260 1.65 10.52 -16.54
CA LEU A 260 0.86 11.47 -17.32
C LEU A 260 0.18 10.85 -18.54
N LYS A 261 0.88 9.99 -19.30
CA LYS A 261 0.37 9.49 -20.59
C LYS A 261 -0.40 8.18 -20.47
N ILE A 262 -0.06 7.33 -19.49
CA ILE A 262 -0.65 5.98 -19.38
C ILE A 262 -1.69 5.93 -18.27
N LYS A 263 -1.34 6.40 -17.07
CA LYS A 263 -2.21 6.28 -15.90
C LYS A 263 -3.03 7.54 -15.60
N TYR A 264 -2.82 8.62 -16.36
CA TYR A 264 -3.50 9.91 -16.23
C TYR A 264 -3.64 10.37 -14.76
N ARG A 265 -2.55 10.23 -14.00
CA ARG A 265 -2.53 10.43 -12.55
C ARG A 265 -1.46 11.43 -12.13
N GLU A 266 -1.48 11.78 -10.85
CA GLU A 266 -0.63 12.82 -10.28
C GLU A 266 0.87 12.50 -10.47
N SER A 267 1.66 13.51 -10.86
CA SER A 267 3.06 13.34 -11.29
C SER A 267 4.00 12.85 -10.18
N PHE A 268 3.69 13.16 -8.93
CA PHE A 268 4.52 12.84 -7.76
C PHE A 268 4.45 11.37 -7.32
N ARG A 269 3.60 10.53 -7.94
CA ARG A 269 3.45 9.16 -7.48
C ARG A 269 4.75 8.37 -7.71
N PRO A 270 5.31 7.74 -6.66
CA PRO A 270 6.51 6.94 -6.80
C PRO A 270 6.19 5.64 -7.57
N PHE A 271 7.23 5.12 -8.20
CA PHE A 271 7.29 3.74 -8.69
C PHE A 271 8.28 2.95 -7.81
N ALA A 272 8.11 1.63 -7.81
CA ALA A 272 9.00 0.68 -7.18
C ALA A 272 9.42 -0.34 -8.24
#